data_AF-A0A7Y3F969-F1
#
_entry.id   AF-A0A7Y3F969-F1
#
_cell.length_a   1.000
_cell.length_b   1.000
_cell.length_c   1.000
_cell.angle_alpha   90.00
_cell.angle_beta   90.00
_cell.angle_gamma   90.00
#
_symmetry.space_group_name_H-M   'P 1'
#
loop_
_entity.id
_entity.type
_entity.pdbx_description
1 polymer ?
#
loop_
_entity_poly.entity_id
_entity_poly.type
_entity_poly.pdbx_seq_one_letter_code
_entity_poly.pdbx_strand_id
1 'polypeptide(L)'
;MSGPVDDQDGAARGLRALGIEVREGRPAEVGGMGIRRVLPTKGRRTVGPWCFVDLMSPADVANPDPMEVGPHPHIGLSTVTWLFEGEALHTDSLGSEQV
;
A
#
# COMPACT_ATOMS: atom_id res chain seq x y z
N MET A 1 -2.01 10.87 -6.05
CA MET A 1 -2.23 10.60 -4.60
C MET A 1 -3.66 11.00 -4.27
N SER A 2 -4.41 10.13 -3.59
CA SER A 2 -5.64 10.54 -2.89
C SER A 2 -5.27 11.72 -2.00
N GLY A 3 -6.04 12.82 -2.03
CA GLY A 3 -5.73 14.08 -1.33
C GLY A 3 -5.48 13.95 0.18
N PRO A 4 -5.49 15.04 0.95
CA PRO A 4 -5.27 15.00 2.40
C PRO A 4 -6.15 13.95 3.07
N VAL A 5 -5.57 13.13 3.95
CA VAL A 5 -6.36 12.28 4.85
C VAL A 5 -6.83 13.16 6.00
N ASP A 6 -8.12 13.16 6.30
CA ASP A 6 -8.71 13.93 7.39
C ASP A 6 -9.45 13.03 8.40
N ASP A 7 -9.91 13.63 9.51
CA ASP A 7 -10.62 12.90 10.57
C ASP A 7 -11.91 12.22 10.08
N GLN A 8 -12.50 12.68 8.98
CA GLN A 8 -13.68 12.07 8.39
C GLN A 8 -13.36 10.82 7.58
N ASP A 9 -12.12 10.66 7.12
CA ASP A 9 -11.69 9.45 6.42
C ASP A 9 -11.64 8.23 7.35
N GLY A 10 -11.32 8.47 8.63
CA GLY A 10 -11.32 7.44 9.69
C GLY A 10 -12.71 7.17 10.28
N ALA A 11 -13.62 8.14 10.19
CA ALA A 11 -14.99 7.97 10.65
C ALA A 11 -15.82 7.29 9.55
N ALA A 12 -16.27 6.05 9.79
CA ALA A 12 -17.36 5.47 9.03
C ALA A 12 -18.65 6.29 9.31
N ARG A 13 -18.83 7.42 8.61
CA ARG A 13 -20.01 8.28 8.77
C ARG A 13 -21.26 7.42 8.50
N GLY A 14 -22.05 7.19 9.55
CA GLY A 14 -23.38 6.57 9.45
C GLY A 14 -23.44 5.05 9.58
N LEU A 15 -22.36 4.34 9.91
CA LEU A 15 -22.42 2.89 10.10
C LEU A 15 -22.28 2.54 11.58
N ARG A 16 -23.41 2.21 12.21
CA ARG A 16 -23.41 1.04 13.10
C ARG A 16 -22.83 -0.10 12.25
N ALA A 17 -21.55 -0.45 12.43
CA ALA A 17 -20.96 -1.59 11.76
C ALA A 17 -21.60 -2.88 12.31
N LEU A 18 -22.81 -3.18 11.85
CA LEU A 18 -23.51 -4.44 12.09
C LEU A 18 -23.31 -5.41 10.91
N GLY A 19 -22.32 -5.19 10.05
CA GLY A 19 -22.11 -5.98 8.84
C GLY A 19 -20.69 -5.94 8.29
N ILE A 20 -20.41 -6.90 7.41
CA ILE A 20 -19.14 -7.06 6.68
C ILE A 20 -19.26 -6.31 5.35
N GLU A 21 -18.23 -5.53 5.02
CA GLU A 21 -18.09 -4.86 3.73
C GLU A 21 -16.97 -5.55 2.94
N VAL A 22 -17.26 -5.98 1.70
CA VAL A 22 -16.27 -6.57 0.79
C VAL A 22 -15.99 -5.58 -0.33
N ARG A 23 -14.71 -5.31 -0.60
CA ARG A 23 -14.24 -4.43 -1.67
C ARG A 23 -13.14 -5.09 -2.47
N GLU A 24 -13.25 -4.99 -3.79
CA GLU A 24 -12.19 -5.38 -4.71
C GLU A 24 -11.08 -4.33 -4.74
N GLY A 25 -9.83 -4.77 -4.65
CA GLY A 25 -8.67 -3.94 -4.94
C GLY A 25 -8.61 -3.61 -6.43
N ARG A 26 -8.06 -2.44 -6.79
CA ARG A 26 -7.88 -2.05 -8.20
C ARG A 26 -6.48 -2.40 -8.69
N PRO A 27 -6.30 -2.76 -9.97
CA PRO A 27 -4.96 -2.88 -10.54
C PRO A 27 -4.23 -1.53 -10.52
N ALA A 28 -2.93 -1.58 -10.27
CA ALA A 28 -1.99 -0.48 -10.44
C ALA A 28 -0.56 -1.05 -10.62
N GLU A 29 0.42 -0.17 -10.71
CA GLU A 29 1.83 -0.53 -10.88
C GLU A 29 2.69 0.28 -9.90
N VAL A 30 3.75 -0.34 -9.39
CA VAL A 30 4.79 0.27 -8.53
C VAL A 30 6.13 -0.29 -8.95
N GLY A 31 7.07 0.56 -9.36
CA GLY A 31 8.43 0.14 -9.73
C GLY A 31 8.47 -0.95 -10.80
N GLY A 32 7.59 -0.88 -11.80
CA GLY A 32 7.44 -1.90 -12.85
C GLY A 32 6.63 -3.15 -12.46
N MET A 33 6.32 -3.32 -11.16
CA MET A 33 5.57 -4.47 -10.66
C MET A 33 4.06 -4.20 -10.63
N GLY A 34 3.28 -5.15 -11.14
CA GLY A 34 1.81 -5.12 -11.05
C GLY A 34 1.31 -5.42 -9.64
N ILE A 35 0.47 -4.53 -9.10
CA ILE A 35 -0.08 -4.63 -7.75
C ILE A 35 -1.62 -4.52 -7.74
N ARG A 36 -2.23 -4.91 -6.61
CA ARG A 36 -3.64 -4.64 -6.30
C ARG A 36 -3.73 -3.62 -5.17
N ARG A 37 -4.17 -2.41 -5.47
CA ARG A 37 -4.36 -1.34 -4.49
C ARG A 37 -5.70 -1.49 -3.78
N VAL A 38 -5.66 -1.79 -2.49
CA VAL A 38 -6.83 -2.00 -1.62
C VAL A 38 -7.24 -0.72 -0.93
N LEU A 39 -6.26 0.08 -0.48
CA LEU A 39 -6.47 1.43 0.03
C LEU A 39 -5.50 2.41 -0.63
N PRO A 40 -5.92 3.65 -0.91
CA PRO A 40 -7.27 4.19 -0.72
C PRO A 40 -8.19 3.92 -1.92
N THR A 41 -9.50 3.81 -1.65
CA THR A 41 -10.54 3.70 -2.69
C THR A 41 -11.64 4.74 -2.49
N LYS A 42 -12.47 4.93 -3.52
CA LYS A 42 -13.61 5.86 -3.44
C LYS A 42 -14.56 5.42 -2.31
N GLY A 43 -14.82 6.32 -1.36
CA GLY A 43 -15.68 6.05 -0.21
C GLY A 43 -15.05 5.22 0.92
N ARG A 44 -13.76 4.85 0.81
CA ARG A 44 -13.00 4.23 1.89
C ARG A 44 -11.52 4.60 1.76
N ARG A 45 -11.11 5.64 2.48
CA ARG A 45 -9.76 6.19 2.41
C ARG A 45 -8.83 5.62 3.47
N THR A 46 -9.36 5.30 4.66
CA THR A 46 -8.61 4.60 5.70
C THR A 46 -9.42 3.46 6.33
N VAL A 47 -8.72 2.58 7.03
CA VAL A 47 -9.27 1.62 8.00
C VAL A 47 -8.47 1.80 9.30
N GLY A 48 -9.02 2.53 10.27
CA GLY A 48 -8.25 2.94 11.44
C GLY A 48 -7.00 3.74 11.00
N PRO A 49 -5.79 3.37 11.46
CA PRO A 49 -4.55 4.06 11.08
C PRO A 49 -4.01 3.66 9.68
N TRP A 50 -4.59 2.66 9.02
CA TRP A 50 -4.14 2.21 7.70
C TRP A 50 -4.71 3.11 6.61
N CYS A 51 -3.85 3.91 5.96
CA CYS A 51 -4.25 4.84 4.90
C CYS A 51 -3.82 4.40 3.49
N PHE A 52 -3.01 3.35 3.40
CA PHE A 52 -2.49 2.82 2.15
C PHE A 52 -2.23 1.32 2.29
N VAL A 53 -2.70 0.53 1.33
CA VAL A 53 -2.47 -0.92 1.28
C VAL A 53 -2.39 -1.36 -0.17
N ASP A 54 -1.22 -1.85 -0.56
CA ASP A 54 -0.97 -2.53 -1.82
C ASP A 54 -0.70 -4.01 -1.55
N LEU A 55 -1.33 -4.88 -2.33
CA LEU A 55 -0.95 -6.29 -2.44
C LEU A 55 -0.06 -6.43 -3.67
N MET A 56 1.21 -6.73 -3.45
CA MET A 56 2.18 -7.00 -4.51
C MET A 56 1.88 -8.38 -5.11
N SER A 57 1.74 -8.45 -6.44
CA SER A 57 1.53 -9.74 -7.11
C SER A 57 2.86 -10.49 -7.17
N PRO A 58 2.86 -11.84 -7.18
CA PRO A 58 4.07 -12.60 -7.45
C PRO A 58 4.71 -12.13 -8.76
N ALA A 59 6.02 -11.88 -8.74
CA ALA A 59 6.77 -11.60 -9.96
C ALA A 59 6.76 -12.85 -10.87
N ASP A 60 6.88 -12.64 -12.19
CA ASP A 60 7.10 -13.76 -13.10
C ASP A 60 8.43 -14.44 -12.75
N VAL A 61 8.39 -15.73 -12.43
CA VAL A 61 9.56 -16.52 -12.04
C VAL A 61 10.54 -16.69 -13.21
N ALA A 62 10.04 -16.65 -14.46
CA ALA A 62 10.86 -16.86 -15.66
C ALA A 62 11.60 -15.60 -16.10
N ASN A 63 11.05 -14.41 -15.83
CA ASN A 63 11.66 -13.13 -16.12
C ASN A 63 11.23 -12.11 -15.05
N PRO A 64 11.84 -12.16 -13.86
CA PRO A 64 11.46 -11.24 -12.80
C PRO A 64 11.88 -9.84 -13.24
N ASP A 65 10.93 -8.98 -13.59
CA ASP A 65 11.19 -7.54 -13.57
C ASP A 65 11.38 -7.16 -12.09
N PRO A 66 12.59 -6.80 -11.66
CA PRO A 66 12.82 -6.44 -10.27
C PRO A 66 11.94 -5.24 -9.94
N MET A 67 11.33 -5.25 -8.74
CA MET A 67 10.62 -4.08 -8.26
C MET A 67 11.65 -2.97 -8.02
N GLU A 68 11.71 -2.00 -8.93
CA GLU A 68 12.68 -0.90 -8.90
C GLU A 68 11.97 0.39 -8.52
N VAL A 69 12.03 0.74 -7.23
CA VAL A 69 11.46 1.98 -6.71
C VAL A 69 12.58 2.93 -6.36
N GLY A 70 12.77 3.95 -7.20
CA GLY A 70 13.80 4.97 -6.98
C GLY A 70 13.56 5.83 -5.71
N PRO A 71 14.53 6.67 -5.34
CA PRO A 71 14.46 7.52 -4.15
C PRO A 71 13.19 8.39 -4.13
N HIS A 72 12.41 8.30 -3.04
CA HIS A 72 11.19 9.10 -2.85
C HIS A 72 10.93 9.37 -1.36
N PRO A 73 10.36 10.54 -0.99
CA PRO A 73 10.12 10.90 0.40
C PRO A 73 8.77 10.39 0.93
N HIS A 74 8.70 10.21 2.26
CA HIS A 74 7.46 10.04 3.02
C HIS A 74 7.41 11.03 4.18
N ILE A 75 6.22 11.49 4.55
CA ILE A 75 5.99 12.36 5.71
C ILE A 75 4.70 11.94 6.42
N GLY A 76 4.66 12.05 7.76
CA GLY A 76 3.44 11.84 8.54
C GLY A 76 2.88 10.41 8.50
N LEU A 77 3.70 9.41 8.15
CA LEU A 77 3.30 8.01 8.06
C LEU A 77 4.48 7.07 8.35
N SER A 78 4.15 5.79 8.52
CA SER A 78 5.12 4.68 8.53
C SER A 78 4.73 3.67 7.45
N THR A 79 5.73 3.14 6.75
CA THR A 79 5.56 2.05 5.78
C THR A 79 5.84 0.72 6.46
N VAL A 80 4.99 -0.27 6.20
CA VAL A 80 5.22 -1.66 6.63
C VAL A 80 5.14 -2.54 5.39
N THR A 81 6.23 -3.27 5.12
CA THR A 81 6.28 -4.29 4.08
C THR A 81 6.20 -5.65 4.75
N TRP A 82 5.20 -6.46 4.38
CA TRP A 82 5.06 -7.83 4.86
C TRP A 82 5.32 -8.80 3.71
N LEU A 83 6.51 -9.39 3.70
CA LEU A 83 6.96 -10.25 2.61
C LEU A 83 6.50 -11.70 2.85
N PHE A 84 5.74 -12.25 1.91
CA PHE A 84 5.29 -13.64 1.96
C PHE A 84 6.31 -14.59 1.32
N GLU A 85 6.86 -14.20 0.18
CA GLU A 85 7.83 -14.95 -0.62
C GLU A 85 8.78 -13.96 -1.32
N GLY A 86 10.00 -14.40 -1.64
CA GLY A 86 11.03 -13.59 -2.28
C GLY A 86 11.91 -12.81 -1.29
N GLU A 87 12.62 -11.81 -1.82
CA GLU A 87 13.49 -10.89 -1.07
C GLU A 87 13.28 -9.47 -1.59
N ALA A 88 13.50 -8.45 -0.74
CA ALA A 88 13.36 -7.06 -1.13
C ALA A 88 14.43 -6.19 -0.45
N LEU A 89 15.30 -5.58 -1.25
CA LEU A 89 16.31 -4.65 -0.73
C LEU A 89 15.69 -3.27 -0.48
N HIS A 90 15.71 -2.83 0.78
CA HIS A 90 15.37 -1.47 1.18
C HIS A 90 16.63 -0.67 1.50
N THR A 91 16.73 0.52 0.91
CA THR A 91 17.73 1.54 1.25
C THR A 91 17.04 2.88 1.54
N ASP A 92 17.55 3.66 2.50
CA ASP A 92 16.99 4.98 2.82
C ASP A 92 18.03 6.07 3.10
N SER A 93 17.52 7.31 3.28
CA SER A 93 18.35 8.50 3.47
C SER A 93 19.06 8.57 4.82
N LEU A 94 18.78 7.66 5.77
CA LEU A 94 19.52 7.54 7.03
C LEU A 94 20.71 6.56 6.89
N GLY A 95 20.87 5.94 5.72
CA GLY A 95 21.89 4.94 5.47
C GLY A 95 21.49 3.53 5.91
N SER A 96 20.21 3.29 6.19
CA SER A 96 19.72 1.94 6.45
C SER A 96 19.79 1.12 5.16
N GLU A 97 20.18 -0.14 5.28
CA GLU A 97 20.20 -1.13 4.20
C GLU A 97 19.74 -2.47 4.78
N GLN A 98 18.65 -3.03 4.24
CA GLN A 98 18.07 -4.28 4.73
C GLN A 98 17.48 -5.10 3.57
N VAL A 99 17.76 -6.40 3.57
CA VAL A 99 17.13 -7.41 2.70
C VAL A 99 16.03 -8.14 3.46
#